data_AF-A0AAJ6XEH1-F1
#
_entry.id   AF-A0AAJ6XEH1-F1
#
_cell.length_a   1.000
_cell.length_b   1.000
_cell.length_c   1.000
_cell.angle_alpha   90.00
_cell.angle_beta   90.00
_cell.angle_gamma   90.00
#
_symmetry.space_group_name_H-M   'P 1'
#
loop_
_entity.id
_entity.type
_entity.pdbx_description
1 polymer ?
#
loop_
_entity_poly.entity_id
_entity_poly.type
_entity_poly.pdbx_seq_one_letter_code
_entity_poly.pdbx_strand_id
1 'polypeptide(L)'
;MPLSDVLALLPRLDAAGKERRFHGLNLQSGFDQFIKLSTFNDARYGFVLEDTCVLGAEVFVCGERSRGKGEVLSMKKDPTASEYAWKIVNFSKLDEKRQESQIFSTGDHQWKMVLYPKGKGLGMGTHLSLYLALDLATLPAGCRVYADYTLRLVDQVYGRQNDRYSKAKSWFGASSSESGWSRYIPLSFHQSYTYLVVKDICIIEAEVMVLGTGSPF
;
A
#
# COMPACT_ATOMS: atom_id res chain seq x y z
N MET A 1 47.35 11.53 -11.92
CA MET A 1 47.71 11.61 -10.48
C MET A 1 49.02 12.37 -10.35
N PRO A 2 49.28 13.12 -9.27
CA PRO A 2 48.66 13.06 -7.94
C PRO A 2 47.62 14.18 -7.76
N LEU A 3 46.47 14.07 -7.07
CA LEU A 3 46.07 13.37 -5.84
C LEU A 3 46.86 13.80 -4.60
N SER A 4 46.44 14.91 -3.98
CA SER A 4 46.69 15.19 -2.58
C SER A 4 45.54 16.02 -1.99
N ASP A 5 44.98 15.48 -0.92
CA ASP A 5 44.34 16.17 0.20
C ASP A 5 42.86 16.59 0.05
N VAL A 6 41.98 15.58 0.04
CA VAL A 6 40.68 15.72 0.73
C VAL A 6 40.87 15.16 2.13
N LEU A 7 41.14 16.04 3.10
CA LEU A 7 41.03 15.73 4.52
C LEU A 7 39.55 15.50 4.84
N ALA A 8 39.11 14.25 4.72
CA ALA A 8 37.87 13.80 5.33
C ALA A 8 38.02 13.87 6.85
N LEU A 9 37.50 14.93 7.46
CA LEU A 9 37.29 14.99 8.90
C LEU A 9 36.26 13.91 9.25
N LEU A 10 36.73 12.93 10.03
CA LEU A 10 35.96 11.82 10.60
C LEU A 10 34.60 12.28 11.15
N PRO A 11 33.49 11.58 10.87
CA PRO A 11 32.34 11.62 11.76
C PRO A 11 32.77 10.92 13.05
N ARG A 12 32.97 11.72 14.11
CA ARG A 12 32.97 11.19 15.47
C ARG A 12 31.67 10.40 15.64
N LEU A 13 31.81 9.14 16.07
CA LEU A 13 30.73 8.37 16.67
C LEU A 13 29.92 9.28 17.62
N ASP A 14 28.61 9.12 17.59
CA ASP A 14 27.71 9.67 18.60
C ASP A 14 28.32 9.44 19.99
N ALA A 15 28.36 10.49 20.81
CA ALA A 15 28.76 10.41 22.22
C ALA A 15 27.81 9.55 23.10
N ALA A 16 26.97 8.70 22.48
CA ALA A 16 26.07 7.78 23.15
C ALA A 16 25.86 6.42 22.41
N GLY A 17 26.48 6.18 21.24
CA GLY A 17 26.44 4.87 20.56
C GLY A 17 25.05 4.25 20.34
N LYS A 18 23.99 5.06 20.19
CA LYS A 18 22.61 4.56 20.16
C LYS A 18 22.13 4.35 18.73
N GLU A 19 22.24 3.11 18.27
CA GLU A 19 21.69 2.67 16.98
C GLU A 19 20.18 2.92 16.88
N ARG A 20 19.72 3.44 15.74
CA ARG A 20 18.30 3.63 15.43
C ARG A 20 17.87 2.61 14.37
N ARG A 21 16.79 1.87 14.63
CA ARG A 21 16.26 0.86 13.71
C ARG A 21 15.17 1.44 12.81
N PHE A 22 15.32 1.24 11.50
CA PHE A 22 14.26 1.48 10.53
C PHE A 22 13.22 0.36 10.61
N HIS A 23 11.94 0.69 10.55
CA HIS A 23 10.85 -0.27 10.44
C HIS A 23 9.72 0.32 9.59
N GLY A 24 8.74 -0.48 9.17
CA GLY A 24 7.70 -0.06 8.20
C GLY A 24 6.82 1.13 8.58
N LEU A 25 6.88 1.61 9.83
CA LEU A 25 6.20 2.83 10.30
C LEU A 25 7.17 4.01 10.54
N ASN A 26 8.46 3.79 10.37
CA ASN A 26 9.53 4.74 10.64
C ASN A 26 10.54 4.73 9.49
N LEU A 27 10.14 5.40 8.40
CA LEU A 27 10.87 5.47 7.13
C LEU A 27 11.93 6.57 7.10
N GLN A 28 11.99 7.42 8.13
CA GLN A 28 12.88 8.57 8.19
C GLN A 28 13.65 8.55 9.51
N SER A 29 14.96 8.77 9.44
CA SER A 29 15.80 8.95 10.60
C SER A 29 16.72 10.13 10.34
N GLY A 30 16.85 11.01 11.32
CA GLY A 30 17.67 12.20 11.20
C GLY A 30 17.77 12.94 12.53
N PHE A 31 18.35 14.13 12.45
CA PHE A 31 18.51 15.06 13.56
C PHE A 31 17.64 16.27 13.28
N ASP A 32 16.72 16.57 14.20
CA ASP A 32 15.90 17.78 14.20
C ASP A 32 16.75 19.05 14.40
N GLN A 33 17.95 18.91 14.98
CA GLN A 33 18.93 19.98 15.17
C GLN A 33 20.33 19.49 14.78
N PHE A 34 20.58 19.37 13.47
CA PHE A 34 21.85 18.85 12.95
C PHE A 34 23.01 19.86 13.07
N ILE A 35 22.84 21.06 12.52
CA ILE A 35 23.82 22.15 12.57
C ILE A 35 23.09 23.49 12.65
N LYS A 36 23.64 24.44 13.40
CA LYS A 36 23.11 25.81 13.41
C LYS A 36 23.28 26.44 12.03
N LEU A 37 22.22 27.09 11.54
CA LEU A 37 22.25 27.76 10.24
C LEU A 37 23.39 28.80 10.14
N SER A 38 23.66 29.51 11.23
CA SER A 38 24.76 30.48 11.29
C SER A 38 26.14 29.83 11.13
N THR A 39 26.31 28.59 11.59
CA THR A 39 27.55 27.82 11.45
C THR A 39 27.65 27.19 10.06
N PHE A 40 26.52 26.71 9.52
CA PHE A 40 26.46 26.13 8.18
C PHE A 40 26.79 27.15 7.09
N ASN A 41 26.30 28.39 7.21
CA ASN A 41 26.52 29.45 6.23
C ASN A 41 27.83 30.23 6.43
N ASP A 42 28.59 29.95 7.48
CA ASP A 42 29.85 30.64 7.74
C ASP A 42 30.98 30.00 6.93
N ALA A 43 31.46 30.74 5.92
CA ALA A 43 32.49 30.32 4.98
C ALA A 43 33.77 29.83 5.67
N ARG A 44 34.04 30.24 6.91
CA ARG A 44 35.22 29.79 7.68
C ARG A 44 35.20 28.29 7.98
N TYR A 45 34.01 27.68 8.00
CA TYR A 45 33.86 26.24 8.28
C TYR A 45 33.77 25.38 7.00
N GLY A 46 33.64 26.01 5.82
CA GLY A 46 33.70 25.31 4.54
C GLY A 46 32.54 24.36 4.22
N PHE A 47 31.41 24.44 4.94
CA PHE A 47 30.24 23.60 4.66
C PHE A 47 29.55 23.95 3.34
N VAL A 48 29.61 25.23 2.95
CA VAL A 48 29.09 25.75 1.68
C VAL A 48 30.24 26.44 0.95
N LEU A 49 30.55 25.98 -0.25
CA LEU A 49 31.53 26.57 -1.15
C LEU A 49 30.84 26.81 -2.50
N GLU A 50 30.86 28.06 -2.99
CA GLU A 50 30.22 28.44 -4.27
C GLU A 50 28.76 27.97 -4.35
N ASP A 51 27.97 28.29 -3.31
CA ASP A 51 26.57 27.88 -3.15
C ASP A 51 26.31 26.36 -3.17
N THR A 52 27.37 25.56 -3.07
CA THR A 52 27.31 24.10 -3.11
C THR A 52 27.70 23.50 -1.76
N CYS A 53 26.92 22.52 -1.30
CA CYS A 53 27.21 21.73 -0.12
C CYS A 53 27.12 20.24 -0.47
N VAL A 54 28.02 19.42 0.07
CA VAL A 54 28.00 17.96 -0.08
C VAL A 54 27.67 17.33 1.27
N LEU A 55 26.62 16.51 1.29
CA LEU A 55 26.20 15.76 2.48
C LEU A 55 26.51 14.27 2.28
N GLY A 56 27.29 13.71 3.20
CA GLY A 56 27.57 12.27 3.25
C GLY A 56 26.66 11.58 4.27
N ALA A 57 26.22 10.36 3.96
CA ALA A 57 25.52 9.49 4.90
C ALA A 57 26.16 8.09 4.83
N GLU A 58 26.57 7.58 5.99
CA GLU A 58 27.04 6.20 6.12
C GLU A 58 25.89 5.34 6.66
N VAL A 59 25.58 4.26 5.95
CA VAL A 59 24.51 3.32 6.33
C VAL A 59 25.15 1.95 6.54
N PHE A 60 25.04 1.44 7.77
CA PHE A 60 25.51 0.11 8.13
C PHE A 60 24.31 -0.84 8.25
N VAL A 61 24.42 -2.01 7.62
CA VAL A 61 23.50 -3.12 7.86
C VAL A 61 24.13 -3.99 8.95
N CYS A 62 23.75 -3.75 10.20
CA CYS A 62 24.14 -4.65 11.30
C CYS A 62 23.41 -5.99 11.12
N GLY A 63 24.19 -7.05 10.90
CA GLY A 63 23.71 -8.44 10.90
C GLY A 63 23.33 -8.88 12.31
N GLU A 64 22.33 -8.24 12.90
CA GLU A 64 21.76 -8.70 14.16
C GLU A 64 21.09 -10.05 13.90
N ARG A 65 21.58 -11.13 14.52
CA ARG A 65 20.86 -12.42 14.58
C ARG A 65 19.66 -12.23 15.50
N SER A 66 18.64 -11.50 15.03
CA SER A 66 17.37 -11.48 15.71
C SER A 66 16.88 -12.92 15.82
N ARG A 67 16.69 -13.43 17.03
CA ARG A 67 15.94 -14.69 17.28
C ARG A 67 14.44 -14.56 16.95
N GLY A 68 14.01 -13.39 16.49
CA GLY A 68 12.68 -13.16 15.94
C GLY A 68 12.60 -13.65 14.49
N LYS A 69 11.41 -14.07 14.06
CA LYS A 69 11.11 -14.26 12.63
C LYS A 69 11.33 -12.92 11.92
N GLY A 70 12.49 -12.75 11.31
CA GLY A 70 12.72 -11.61 10.41
C GLY A 70 11.85 -11.76 9.17
N GLU A 71 11.62 -10.66 8.46
CA GLU A 71 11.09 -10.68 7.11
C GLU A 71 11.93 -9.81 6.16
N VAL A 72 12.16 -10.29 4.94
CA VAL A 72 12.75 -9.51 3.86
C VAL A 72 11.62 -8.79 3.14
N LEU A 73 11.69 -7.46 3.07
CA LEU A 73 10.76 -6.63 2.33
C LEU A 73 11.37 -6.23 0.99
N SER A 74 10.68 -6.51 -0.10
CA SER A 74 11.08 -6.13 -1.45
C SER A 74 10.07 -5.15 -2.02
N MET A 75 10.49 -3.90 -2.26
CA MET A 75 9.64 -2.84 -2.80
C MET A 75 9.87 -2.69 -4.31
N LYS A 76 8.80 -2.51 -5.08
CA LYS A 76 8.89 -2.24 -6.52
C LYS A 76 9.27 -0.77 -6.74
N LYS A 77 10.28 -0.54 -7.58
CA LYS A 77 10.76 0.80 -7.93
C LYS A 77 9.73 1.59 -8.73
N ASP A 78 9.13 0.93 -9.73
CA ASP A 78 8.14 1.52 -10.64
C ASP A 78 6.92 0.59 -10.74
N PRO A 79 6.00 0.66 -9.76
CA PRO A 79 4.82 -0.20 -9.76
C PRO A 79 3.76 0.30 -10.74
N THR A 80 3.15 -0.61 -11.50
CA THR A 80 2.05 -0.33 -12.43
C THR A 80 0.72 -0.80 -11.86
N ALA A 81 -0.33 -0.01 -12.07
CA ALA A 81 -1.69 -0.41 -11.75
C ALA A 81 -2.31 -1.25 -12.87
N SER A 82 -3.11 -2.25 -12.49
CA SER A 82 -3.97 -3.00 -13.40
C SER A 82 -5.43 -2.76 -13.02
N GLU A 83 -6.27 -2.52 -14.01
CA GLU A 83 -7.72 -2.42 -13.83
C GLU A 83 -8.40 -3.74 -14.22
N TYR A 84 -9.46 -4.09 -13.49
CA TYR A 84 -10.32 -5.23 -13.79
C TYR A 84 -11.78 -4.87 -13.49
N ALA A 85 -12.69 -5.23 -14.41
CA ALA A 85 -14.13 -4.98 -14.27
C ALA A 85 -14.89 -6.29 -14.11
N TRP A 86 -15.75 -6.35 -13.10
CA TRP A 86 -16.66 -7.45 -12.80
C TRP A 86 -18.10 -7.02 -13.02
N LYS A 87 -18.71 -7.63 -14.03
CA LYS A 87 -20.12 -7.43 -14.36
C LYS A 87 -20.97 -8.47 -13.64
N ILE A 88 -21.88 -8.02 -12.78
CA ILE A 88 -22.81 -8.86 -12.05
C ILE A 88 -24.19 -8.70 -12.67
N VAL A 89 -24.72 -9.79 -13.22
CA VAL A 89 -26.07 -9.86 -13.77
C VAL A 89 -27.05 -10.37 -12.72
N ASN A 90 -28.33 -9.99 -12.84
CA ASN A 90 -29.36 -10.32 -11.87
C ASN A 90 -29.01 -9.85 -10.45
N PHE A 91 -28.47 -8.64 -10.32
CA PHE A 91 -27.97 -8.11 -9.05
C PHE A 91 -29.03 -8.09 -7.95
N SER A 92 -30.27 -7.78 -8.30
CA SER A 92 -31.43 -7.78 -7.40
C SER A 92 -31.77 -9.16 -6.81
N LYS A 93 -31.32 -10.24 -7.46
CA LYS A 93 -31.56 -11.63 -7.04
C LYS A 93 -30.44 -12.19 -6.17
N LEU A 94 -29.39 -11.42 -5.91
CA LEU A 94 -28.32 -11.84 -5.02
C LEU A 94 -28.88 -12.07 -3.61
N ASP A 95 -28.64 -13.27 -3.08
CA ASP A 95 -28.97 -13.62 -1.71
C ASP A 95 -27.89 -13.11 -0.75
N GLU A 96 -27.93 -13.56 0.50
CA GLU A 96 -26.95 -13.16 1.51
C GLU A 96 -25.57 -13.80 1.27
N LYS A 97 -25.45 -14.72 0.31
CA LYS A 97 -24.21 -15.44 0.07
C LYS A 97 -23.17 -14.52 -0.54
N ARG A 98 -21.95 -14.72 -0.06
CA ARG A 98 -20.72 -14.20 -0.64
C ARG A 98 -20.66 -14.51 -2.14
N GLN A 99 -20.37 -13.49 -2.93
CA GLN A 99 -20.10 -13.58 -4.36
C GLN A 99 -18.63 -13.26 -4.62
N GLU A 100 -18.03 -13.93 -5.60
CA GLU A 100 -16.64 -13.70 -6.01
C GLU A 100 -16.58 -13.39 -7.51
N SER A 101 -15.68 -12.49 -7.89
CA SER A 101 -15.32 -12.31 -9.29
C SER A 101 -14.53 -13.52 -9.81
N GLN A 102 -14.31 -13.56 -11.13
CA GLN A 102 -13.22 -14.39 -11.65
C GLN A 102 -11.88 -13.88 -11.12
N ILE A 103 -10.90 -14.78 -11.12
CA ILE A 103 -9.52 -14.45 -10.76
C ILE A 103 -8.93 -13.57 -11.87
N PHE A 104 -8.24 -12.49 -11.48
CA PHE A 104 -7.50 -11.61 -12.37
C PHE A 104 -6.08 -11.39 -11.84
N SER A 105 -5.16 -10.99 -12.72
CA SER A 105 -3.73 -10.89 -12.37
C SER A 105 -3.26 -9.44 -12.33
N THR A 106 -2.36 -9.14 -11.39
CA THR A 106 -1.64 -7.87 -11.31
C THR A 106 -0.20 -8.15 -10.90
N GLY A 107 0.74 -7.97 -11.82
CA GLY A 107 2.07 -8.57 -11.70
C GLY A 107 1.97 -10.09 -11.60
N ASP A 108 2.75 -10.68 -10.68
CA ASP A 108 2.80 -12.14 -10.47
C ASP A 108 1.80 -12.63 -9.42
N HIS A 109 0.79 -11.83 -9.10
CA HIS A 109 -0.18 -12.11 -8.05
C HIS A 109 -1.59 -12.16 -8.62
N GLN A 110 -2.35 -13.14 -8.12
CA GLN A 110 -3.73 -13.38 -8.50
C GLN A 110 -4.68 -12.80 -7.45
N TRP A 111 -5.72 -12.14 -7.92
CA TRP A 111 -6.65 -11.37 -7.12
C TRP A 111 -8.09 -11.72 -7.50
N LYS A 112 -9.01 -11.43 -6.58
CA LYS A 112 -10.45 -11.49 -6.80
C LYS A 112 -11.15 -10.40 -6.00
N MET A 113 -12.26 -9.90 -6.53
CA MET A 113 -13.18 -9.09 -5.75
C MET A 113 -14.16 -9.99 -5.02
N VAL A 114 -14.51 -9.60 -3.81
CA VAL A 114 -15.44 -10.33 -2.96
C VAL A 114 -16.55 -9.38 -2.53
N LEU A 115 -17.77 -9.75 -2.89
CA LEU A 115 -18.98 -9.01 -2.58
C LEU A 115 -19.80 -9.77 -1.54
N TYR A 116 -20.25 -9.06 -0.51
CA TYR A 116 -21.27 -9.54 0.42
C TYR A 116 -22.53 -8.69 0.23
N PRO A 117 -23.53 -9.18 -0.53
CA PRO A 117 -24.69 -8.39 -0.93
C PRO A 117 -25.52 -7.87 0.25
N LYS A 118 -25.57 -8.62 1.36
CA LYS A 118 -26.23 -8.23 2.62
C LYS A 118 -25.24 -7.86 3.73
N GLY A 119 -23.97 -7.67 3.39
CA GLY A 119 -22.94 -7.19 4.29
C GLY A 119 -22.13 -8.26 4.99
N LYS A 120 -21.07 -7.82 5.67
CA LYS A 120 -20.14 -8.62 6.48
C LYS A 120 -19.79 -7.84 7.75
N GLY A 121 -19.68 -8.51 8.89
CA GLY A 121 -19.28 -7.90 10.15
C GLY A 121 -20.16 -6.71 10.54
N LEU A 122 -19.55 -5.54 10.78
CA LEU A 122 -20.26 -4.32 11.22
C LEU A 122 -21.28 -3.79 10.20
N GLY A 123 -21.24 -4.23 8.94
CA GLY A 123 -22.21 -3.85 7.91
C GLY A 123 -23.30 -4.87 7.65
N MET A 124 -23.31 -6.02 8.35
CA MET A 124 -24.30 -7.07 8.17
C MET A 124 -25.73 -6.51 8.28
N GLY A 125 -26.59 -6.85 7.32
CA GLY A 125 -28.00 -6.44 7.22
C GLY A 125 -28.24 -4.96 6.91
N THR A 126 -27.19 -4.13 6.87
CA THR A 126 -27.34 -2.66 6.74
C THR A 126 -26.58 -2.10 5.55
N HIS A 127 -25.50 -2.74 5.13
CA HIS A 127 -24.64 -2.29 4.04
C HIS A 127 -24.28 -3.46 3.14
N LEU A 128 -24.09 -3.17 1.85
CA LEU A 128 -23.29 -3.99 0.97
C LEU A 128 -21.82 -3.85 1.39
N SER A 129 -21.11 -4.97 1.48
CA SER A 129 -19.66 -4.96 1.76
C SER A 129 -18.88 -5.41 0.54
N LEU A 130 -17.72 -4.79 0.32
CA LEU A 130 -16.87 -5.04 -0.84
C LEU A 130 -15.40 -5.11 -0.42
N TYR A 131 -14.72 -6.14 -0.91
CA TYR A 131 -13.34 -6.45 -0.55
C TYR A 131 -12.52 -6.85 -1.78
N LEU A 132 -11.22 -6.58 -1.72
CA LEU A 132 -10.21 -7.19 -2.55
C LEU A 132 -9.63 -8.38 -1.79
N ALA A 133 -9.42 -9.49 -2.47
CA ALA A 133 -8.81 -10.68 -1.90
C ALA A 133 -7.64 -11.15 -2.77
N LEU A 134 -6.54 -11.52 -2.12
CA LEU A 134 -5.42 -12.20 -2.74
C LEU A 134 -5.73 -13.70 -2.82
N ASP A 135 -5.50 -14.31 -3.99
CA ASP A 135 -5.53 -15.75 -4.10
C ASP A 135 -4.26 -16.35 -3.50
N LEU A 136 -4.44 -17.01 -2.36
CA LEU A 136 -3.34 -17.61 -1.61
C LEU A 136 -2.75 -18.85 -2.29
N ALA A 137 -3.44 -19.45 -3.26
CA ALA A 137 -2.97 -20.65 -3.95
C ALA A 137 -1.60 -20.44 -4.65
N THR A 138 -1.33 -19.20 -5.07
CA THR A 138 -0.09 -18.81 -5.75
C THR A 138 0.94 -18.15 -4.82
N LEU A 139 0.61 -17.94 -3.55
CA LEU A 139 1.47 -17.26 -2.59
C LEU A 139 2.33 -18.26 -1.81
N PRO A 140 3.67 -18.15 -1.86
CA PRO A 140 4.53 -19.00 -1.04
C PRO A 140 4.22 -18.87 0.46
N ALA A 141 4.40 -19.96 1.20
CA ALA A 141 4.08 -20.01 2.63
C ALA A 141 4.85 -18.94 3.41
N GLY A 142 4.15 -18.20 4.27
CA GLY A 142 4.72 -17.12 5.08
C GLY A 142 4.93 -15.81 4.33
N CYS A 143 4.78 -15.77 3.01
CA CYS A 143 4.86 -14.53 2.24
C CYS A 143 3.60 -13.68 2.39
N ARG A 144 3.75 -12.39 2.09
CA ARG A 144 2.66 -11.42 1.97
C ARG A 144 2.94 -10.41 0.87
N VAL A 145 1.88 -9.82 0.33
CA VAL A 145 1.91 -8.84 -0.77
C VAL A 145 1.39 -7.51 -0.26
N TYR A 146 2.12 -6.42 -0.48
CA TYR A 146 1.65 -5.07 -0.21
C TYR A 146 1.09 -4.46 -1.48
N ALA A 147 -0.18 -4.05 -1.44
CA ALA A 147 -0.85 -3.44 -2.60
C ALA A 147 -1.58 -2.15 -2.22
N ASP A 148 -1.54 -1.18 -3.13
CA ASP A 148 -2.46 -0.04 -3.20
C ASP A 148 -3.60 -0.42 -4.13
N TYR A 149 -4.84 -0.21 -3.71
CA TYR A 149 -5.98 -0.61 -4.51
C TYR A 149 -7.18 0.31 -4.32
N THR A 150 -7.96 0.43 -5.39
CA THR A 150 -9.24 1.13 -5.43
C THR A 150 -10.32 0.13 -5.80
N LEU A 151 -11.42 0.10 -5.05
CA LEU A 151 -12.64 -0.63 -5.45
C LEU A 151 -13.73 0.38 -5.75
N ARG A 152 -14.49 0.13 -6.81
CA ARG A 152 -15.43 1.08 -7.39
C ARG A 152 -16.71 0.41 -7.84
N LEU A 153 -17.86 0.95 -7.45
CA LEU A 153 -19.13 0.75 -8.13
C LEU A 153 -19.30 1.81 -9.21
N VAL A 154 -19.46 1.36 -10.45
CA VAL A 154 -19.50 2.23 -11.63
C VAL A 154 -20.89 2.84 -11.79
N ASP A 155 -20.93 4.15 -11.98
CA ASP A 155 -22.09 4.87 -12.48
C ASP A 155 -22.23 4.61 -13.98
N GLN A 156 -23.36 4.00 -14.36
CA GLN A 156 -23.65 3.56 -15.72
C GLN A 156 -24.52 4.57 -16.51
N VAL A 157 -24.81 5.75 -15.96
CA VAL A 157 -25.76 6.73 -16.53
C VAL A 157 -25.14 8.11 -16.72
N TYR A 158 -24.50 8.65 -15.68
CA TYR A 158 -23.99 10.00 -15.61
C TYR A 158 -22.47 10.09 -15.76
N GLY A 159 -21.75 8.95 -15.67
CA GLY A 159 -20.31 8.85 -15.93
C GLY A 159 -19.43 8.76 -14.69
N ARG A 160 -18.13 8.54 -14.90
CA ARG A 160 -17.16 8.12 -13.86
C ARG A 160 -17.00 9.05 -12.67
N GLN A 161 -17.30 10.35 -12.83
CA GLN A 161 -17.27 11.31 -11.74
C GLN A 161 -18.30 11.03 -10.62
N ASN A 162 -19.32 10.22 -10.92
CA ASN A 162 -20.35 9.81 -9.97
C ASN A 162 -20.12 8.38 -9.42
N ASP A 163 -19.01 7.75 -9.82
CA ASP A 163 -18.63 6.45 -9.31
C ASP A 163 -18.50 6.49 -7.78
N ARG A 164 -18.96 5.42 -7.13
CA ARG A 164 -18.70 5.24 -5.69
C ARG A 164 -17.45 4.42 -5.56
N TYR A 165 -16.38 5.01 -5.04
CA TYR A 165 -15.12 4.32 -4.87
C TYR A 165 -14.52 4.54 -3.49
N SER A 166 -13.68 3.58 -3.08
CA SER A 166 -12.84 3.69 -1.89
C SER A 166 -11.45 3.15 -2.23
N LYS A 167 -10.44 3.75 -1.63
CA LYS A 167 -9.03 3.42 -1.86
C LYS A 167 -8.34 3.05 -0.55
N ALA A 168 -7.46 2.05 -0.58
CA ALA A 168 -6.70 1.61 0.58
C ALA A 168 -5.35 1.00 0.16
N LYS A 169 -4.43 0.95 1.13
CA LYS A 169 -3.20 0.16 1.04
C LYS A 169 -3.23 -0.93 2.10
N SER A 170 -2.85 -2.15 1.75
CA SER A 170 -2.90 -3.27 2.71
C SER A 170 -1.85 -4.33 2.41
N TRP A 171 -1.45 -5.03 3.46
CA TRP A 171 -0.72 -6.28 3.35
C TRP A 171 -1.70 -7.43 3.24
N PHE A 172 -1.48 -8.30 2.26
CA PHE A 172 -2.27 -9.48 1.98
C PHE A 172 -1.42 -10.73 2.18
N GLY A 173 -1.89 -11.70 2.95
CA GLY A 173 -1.18 -12.95 3.20
C GLY A 173 -2.05 -13.96 3.92
N ALA A 174 -1.45 -15.06 4.37
CA ALA A 174 -2.22 -16.16 4.98
C ALA A 174 -3.07 -15.73 6.20
N SER A 175 -2.62 -14.74 6.98
CA SER A 175 -3.35 -14.22 8.15
C SER A 175 -4.39 -13.15 7.82
N SER A 176 -4.31 -12.54 6.64
CA SER A 176 -5.22 -11.50 6.18
C SER A 176 -5.22 -11.48 4.65
N SER A 177 -6.01 -12.36 4.05
CA SER A 177 -6.08 -12.49 2.59
C SER A 177 -7.06 -11.51 1.94
N GLU A 178 -7.87 -10.81 2.74
CA GLU A 178 -8.90 -9.88 2.27
C GLU A 178 -8.78 -8.53 2.99
N SER A 179 -8.94 -7.45 2.22
CA SER A 179 -8.99 -6.09 2.73
C SER A 179 -10.07 -5.31 1.99
N GLY A 180 -10.79 -4.42 2.69
CA GLY A 180 -11.92 -3.70 2.12
C GLY A 180 -12.86 -3.14 3.18
N TRP A 181 -14.13 -2.94 2.81
CA TRP A 181 -15.09 -2.16 3.58
C TRP A 181 -16.32 -2.98 3.93
N SER A 182 -16.53 -3.21 5.23
CA SER A 182 -17.75 -3.83 5.75
C SER A 182 -18.97 -2.93 5.53
N ARG A 183 -18.80 -1.62 5.57
CA ARG A 183 -19.86 -0.63 5.32
C ARG A 183 -19.55 0.15 4.03
N TYR A 184 -19.59 -0.53 2.89
CA TYR A 184 -19.23 0.09 1.61
C TYR A 184 -20.36 0.99 1.10
N ILE A 185 -21.57 0.45 0.88
CA ILE A 185 -22.76 1.26 0.55
C ILE A 185 -23.95 0.81 1.41
N PRO A 186 -24.74 1.72 2.01
CA PRO A 186 -25.93 1.34 2.76
C PRO A 186 -26.98 0.66 1.88
N LEU A 187 -27.60 -0.41 2.37
CA LEU A 187 -28.69 -1.09 1.67
C LEU A 187 -29.94 -0.21 1.56
N SER A 188 -30.15 0.72 2.50
CA SER A 188 -31.26 1.68 2.47
C SER A 188 -31.26 2.57 1.22
N PHE A 189 -30.14 2.68 0.52
CA PHE A 189 -30.07 3.33 -0.79
C PHE A 189 -30.75 2.52 -1.93
N HIS A 190 -31.44 1.41 -1.63
CA HIS A 190 -32.12 0.51 -2.59
C HIS A 190 -32.99 1.21 -3.64
N GLN A 191 -33.54 2.40 -3.35
CA GLN A 191 -34.34 3.18 -4.32
C GLN A 191 -33.52 4.11 -5.21
N SER A 192 -32.23 4.33 -4.92
CA SER A 192 -31.36 5.32 -5.57
C SER A 192 -30.24 4.71 -6.41
N TYR A 193 -30.05 3.39 -6.40
CA TYR A 193 -29.05 2.69 -7.24
C TYR A 193 -29.40 2.66 -8.73
N THR A 194 -30.38 3.41 -9.21
CA THR A 194 -30.78 3.37 -10.63
C THR A 194 -29.63 3.68 -11.59
N TYR A 195 -28.63 4.45 -11.14
CA TYR A 195 -27.42 4.74 -11.90
C TYR A 195 -26.31 3.71 -11.71
N LEU A 196 -26.22 3.06 -10.55
CA LEU A 196 -25.20 2.02 -10.27
C LEU A 196 -25.63 0.62 -10.73
N VAL A 197 -26.94 0.39 -10.84
CA VAL A 197 -27.57 -0.86 -11.25
C VAL A 197 -28.55 -0.56 -12.37
N VAL A 198 -28.13 -0.77 -13.62
CA VAL A 198 -28.93 -0.52 -14.83
C VAL A 198 -29.33 -1.85 -15.43
N LYS A 199 -30.64 -2.04 -15.73
CA LYS A 199 -31.18 -3.30 -16.26
C LYS A 199 -30.80 -4.53 -15.42
N ASP A 200 -30.82 -4.37 -14.09
CA ASP A 200 -30.45 -5.41 -13.12
C ASP A 200 -28.98 -5.89 -13.24
N ILE A 201 -28.12 -5.01 -13.74
CA ILE A 201 -26.68 -5.25 -13.91
C ILE A 201 -25.91 -4.22 -13.09
N CYS A 202 -25.00 -4.70 -12.25
CA CYS A 202 -24.05 -3.89 -11.49
C CYS A 202 -22.64 -4.12 -12.04
N ILE A 203 -21.84 -3.06 -12.16
CA ILE A 203 -20.44 -3.16 -12.58
C ILE A 203 -19.56 -2.70 -11.42
N ILE A 204 -18.64 -3.58 -11.02
CA ILE A 204 -17.63 -3.30 -10.00
C ILE A 204 -16.26 -3.30 -10.66
N GLU A 205 -15.48 -2.27 -10.45
CA GLU A 205 -14.10 -2.18 -10.90
C GLU A 205 -13.13 -2.29 -9.71
N ALA A 206 -12.02 -2.99 -9.93
CA ALA A 206 -10.84 -2.94 -9.10
C ALA A 206 -9.68 -2.34 -9.89
N GLU A 207 -9.00 -1.39 -9.30
CA GLU A 207 -7.67 -0.96 -9.72
C GLU A 207 -6.68 -1.42 -8.67
N VAL A 208 -5.69 -2.22 -9.04
CA VAL A 208 -4.73 -2.82 -8.10
C VAL A 208 -3.32 -2.49 -8.55
N MET A 209 -2.49 -2.03 -7.62
CA MET A 209 -1.07 -1.75 -7.82
C MET A 209 -0.26 -2.45 -6.73
N VAL A 210 0.55 -3.44 -7.13
CA VAL A 210 1.43 -4.14 -6.20
C VAL A 210 2.65 -3.28 -5.91
N LEU A 211 2.83 -2.90 -4.65
CA LEU A 211 3.92 -2.04 -4.18
C LEU A 211 5.13 -2.83 -3.71
N GLY A 212 4.94 -4.05 -3.21
CA GLY A 212 6.03 -4.88 -2.72
C GLY A 212 5.58 -6.22 -2.15
N THR A 213 6.55 -7.01 -1.70
CA THR A 213 6.33 -8.30 -1.04
C THR A 213 7.13 -8.39 0.24
N GLY A 214 6.66 -9.21 1.17
CA GLY A 214 7.37 -9.61 2.38
C GLY A 214 7.52 -11.12 2.39
N SER A 215 8.71 -11.62 2.65
CA SER A 215 8.98 -13.06 2.80
C SER A 215 9.70 -13.32 4.12
N PRO A 216 9.48 -14.48 4.75
CA PRO A 216 10.26 -14.85 5.93
C PRO A 216 11.76 -14.97 5.59
N PHE A 217 12.64 -14.69 6.56
CA PHE A 217 14.05 -15.06 6.50
C PHE A 217 14.25 -16.58 6.60
#